data_AF-A0A967M303-F1
#
_entry.id   AF-A0A967M303-F1
#
_cell.length_a   1.000
_cell.length_b   1.000
_cell.length_c   1.000
_cell.angle_alpha   90.00
_cell.angle_beta   90.00
_cell.angle_gamma   90.00
#
_symmetry.space_group_name_H-M   'P 1'
#
loop_
_entity.id
_entity.type
_entity.pdbx_description
1 polymer ?
#
loop_
_entity_poly.entity_id
_entity_poly.type
_entity_poly.pdbx_seq_one_letter_code
_entity_poly.pdbx_strand_id
1 'polypeptide(L)' 'RGKSVLLIEKNAAGRHASGVNAGGVRRLGRHPAEIPLSVESMEIWHRIESLVDNDCGFQASGQVKIAENDA' A
#
# COMPACT_ATOMS: atom_id res chain seq x y z
N ARG A 1 3.41 13.71 14.77
CA ARG A 1 3.18 12.94 16.02
C ARG A 1 2.84 13.92 17.16
N GLY A 2 2.25 13.45 18.26
CA GLY A 2 1.96 14.30 19.44
C GLY A 2 0.76 15.25 19.29
N LYS A 3 -0.27 14.85 18.55
CA LYS A 3 -1.52 15.62 18.39
C LYS A 3 -2.66 14.86 19.04
N SER A 4 -3.63 15.57 19.62
CA SER A 4 -4.94 15.00 19.97
C SER A 4 -5.71 14.76 18.68
N VAL A 5 -6.18 13.52 18.47
CA VAL A 5 -6.82 13.08 17.22
C VAL A 5 -8.10 12.34 17.56
N LEU A 6 -9.17 12.63 16.82
CA LEU A 6 -10.41 11.87 16.80
C LEU A 6 -10.60 11.27 15.40
N LEU A 7 -10.86 9.97 15.31
CA LEU A 7 -11.21 9.27 14.07
C LEU A 7 -12.68 8.85 14.15
N ILE A 8 -13.47 9.21 13.12
CA ILE A 8 -14.90 8.87 13.03
C ILE A 8 -15.09 8.00 11.79
N GLU A 9 -15.66 6.80 11.97
CA GLU A 9 -16.03 5.86 10.90
C GLU A 9 -17.53 5.59 10.98
N LYS A 10 -18.20 5.51 9.83
CA LYS A 10 -19.65 5.28 9.76
C LYS A 10 -20.02 3.85 10.13
N ASN A 11 -19.22 2.88 9.69
CA ASN A 11 -19.48 1.44 9.84
C ASN A 11 -18.41 0.79 10.74
N ALA A 12 -17.39 0.19 10.13
CA ALA A 12 -16.28 -0.46 10.80
C ALA A 12 -15.00 -0.16 10.01
N ALA A 13 -13.86 -0.11 10.71
CA ALA A 13 -12.57 0.17 10.09
C ALA A 13 -12.31 -0.80 8.93
N GLY A 14 -11.95 -0.26 7.76
CA GLY A 14 -11.65 -1.04 6.57
C GLY A 14 -12.86 -1.60 5.81
N ARG A 15 -14.11 -1.32 6.19
CA ARG A 15 -15.31 -1.96 5.60
C ARG A 15 -15.55 -1.70 4.09
N HIS A 16 -14.96 -0.65 3.52
CA HIS A 16 -15.17 -0.27 2.11
C HIS A 16 -13.97 -0.68 1.24
N ALA A 17 -13.48 0.17 0.34
CA ALA A 17 -12.43 -0.15 -0.64
C ALA A 17 -11.17 -0.78 -0.01
N SER A 18 -10.81 -0.39 1.22
CA SER A 18 -9.67 -0.96 1.93
C SER A 18 -9.83 -2.45 2.28
N GLY A 19 -11.05 -2.94 2.49
CA GLY A 19 -11.32 -4.34 2.84
C GLY A 19 -11.72 -5.24 1.66
N VAL A 20 -11.90 -4.67 0.46
CA VAL A 20 -12.34 -5.41 -0.74
C VAL A 20 -11.42 -5.26 -1.95
N ASN A 21 -10.22 -4.70 -1.76
CA ASN A 21 -9.19 -4.67 -2.80
C ASN A 21 -8.39 -5.99 -2.83
N ALA A 22 -7.65 -6.21 -3.91
CA ALA A 22 -6.84 -7.42 -4.11
C ALA A 22 -5.52 -7.46 -3.32
N GLY A 23 -5.24 -6.47 -2.47
CA GLY A 23 -4.04 -6.42 -1.60
C GLY A 23 -2.72 -6.10 -2.30
N GLY A 24 -2.74 -5.74 -3.60
CA GLY A 24 -1.52 -5.52 -4.37
C GLY A 24 -0.75 -4.26 -3.96
N VAL A 25 0.45 -4.43 -3.39
CA VAL A 25 1.38 -3.34 -3.07
C VAL A 25 2.37 -3.14 -4.23
N ARG A 26 2.34 -2.01 -4.94
CA ARG A 26 3.12 -1.80 -6.17
C ARG A 26 3.72 -0.41 -6.39
N ARG A 27 4.87 -0.42 -7.07
CA ARG A 27 5.55 0.75 -7.64
C ARG A 27 5.46 0.82 -9.17
N LEU A 28 5.20 -0.32 -9.83
CA LEU A 28 5.09 -0.39 -11.29
C LEU A 28 3.77 0.24 -11.79
N GLY A 29 3.81 0.87 -12.97
CA GLY A 29 2.62 1.46 -13.61
C GLY A 29 2.06 2.66 -12.85
N ARG A 30 2.95 3.48 -12.27
CA ARG A 30 2.63 4.75 -11.63
C ARG A 30 2.86 5.90 -12.59
N HIS A 31 2.08 6.97 -12.46
CA HIS A 31 2.42 8.22 -13.10
C HIS A 31 3.80 8.69 -12.59
N PRO A 32 4.68 9.29 -13.42
CA PRO A 32 6.02 9.70 -12.97
C PRO A 32 6.04 10.54 -11.70
N ALA A 33 5.08 11.45 -11.55
CA ALA A 33 4.93 12.27 -10.34
C ALA A 33 4.57 11.48 -9.07
N GLU A 34 4.01 10.27 -9.19
CA GLU A 34 3.65 9.40 -8.07
C GLU A 34 4.78 8.43 -7.67
N ILE A 35 5.82 8.29 -8.50
CA ILE A 35 6.91 7.35 -8.23
C ILE A 35 7.55 7.62 -6.86
N PRO A 36 7.91 8.87 -6.48
CA PRO A 36 8.49 9.13 -5.18
C PRO A 36 7.58 8.68 -4.03
N LEU A 37 6.27 8.96 -4.12
CA LEU A 37 5.29 8.52 -3.11
C LEU A 37 5.19 7.00 -3.02
N SER A 38 5.28 6.30 -4.16
CA SER A 38 5.24 4.83 -4.19
C SER A 38 6.49 4.20 -3.58
N VAL A 39 7.66 4.85 -3.73
CA VAL A 39 8.92 4.41 -3.11
C VAL A 39 8.83 4.60 -1.59
N GLU A 40 8.47 5.79 -1.13
CA GLU A 40 8.30 6.07 0.31
C GLU A 40 7.25 5.15 0.96
N SER A 41 6.13 4.88 0.29
CA SER A 41 5.13 3.94 0.78
C SER A 41 5.67 2.51 0.87
N MET A 42 6.54 2.08 -0.05
CA MET A 42 7.14 0.75 -0.02
C MET A 42 8.10 0.60 1.18
N GLU A 43 8.85 1.64 1.52
CA GLU A 43 9.72 1.64 2.72
C GLU A 43 8.91 1.54 4.03
N ILE A 44 7.66 2.01 4.03
CA ILE A 44 6.73 1.81 5.14
C ILE A 44 6.25 0.35 5.17
N TRP A 45 5.86 -0.22 4.02
CA TRP A 45 5.44 -1.62 3.92
C TRP A 45 6.52 -2.60 4.37
N HIS A 46 7.79 -2.36 4.00
CA HIS A 46 8.92 -3.19 4.47
C HIS A 46 9.11 -3.17 5.98
N ARG A 47 8.58 -2.17 6.69
CA ARG A 47 8.68 -2.03 8.15
C ARG A 47 7.32 -2.07 8.82
N ILE A 48 6.29 -2.62 8.14
CA ILE A 48 4.90 -2.59 8.63
C ILE A 48 4.75 -3.23 10.00
N GLU A 49 5.45 -4.33 10.25
CA GLU A 49 5.45 -5.03 11.55
C GLU A 49 5.89 -4.11 12.69
N SER A 50 6.92 -3.28 12.49
CA SER A 50 7.37 -2.31 13.51
C SER A 50 6.41 -1.14 13.73
N LEU A 51 5.48 -0.91 12.79
CA LEU A 51 4.54 0.21 12.84
C LEU A 51 3.22 -0.16 13.50
N VAL A 52 2.75 -1.39 13.29
CA VAL A 52 1.41 -1.85 13.73
C VAL A 52 1.44 -3.17 14.51
N ASP A 53 2.62 -3.66 14.89
CA ASP A 53 2.83 -4.92 15.61
C ASP A 53 2.23 -6.15 14.88
N ASN A 54 2.19 -6.10 13.55
CA ASN A 54 1.67 -7.17 12.68
C ASN A 54 2.27 -7.09 11.27
N ASP A 55 2.63 -8.24 10.69
CA ASP A 55 3.18 -8.31 9.33
C ASP A 55 2.15 -8.03 8.22
N CYS A 56 0.87 -7.99 8.56
CA CYS A 56 -0.27 -7.76 7.68
C CYS A 56 -0.34 -8.75 6.50
N GLY A 57 0.32 -9.90 6.60
CA GLY A 57 0.50 -10.85 5.49
C GLY A 57 1.28 -10.28 4.30
N PHE A 58 2.06 -9.22 4.50
CA PHE A 58 2.81 -8.59 3.41
C PHE A 58 3.93 -9.50 2.91
N GLN A 59 3.98 -9.71 1.58
CA GLN A 59 5.03 -10.45 0.92
C GLN A 59 5.77 -9.54 -0.07
N ALA A 60 7.06 -9.34 0.16
CA ALA A 60 7.92 -8.56 -0.70
C ALA A 60 8.35 -9.37 -1.94
N SER A 61 7.46 -9.45 -2.93
CA SER A 61 7.72 -10.11 -4.22
C SER A 61 7.97 -9.09 -5.34
N GLY A 62 8.73 -9.52 -6.35
CA GLY A 62 8.93 -8.75 -7.58
C GLY A 62 7.63 -8.57 -8.38
N GLN A 63 7.62 -7.58 -9.27
CA GLN A 63 6.52 -7.32 -10.20
C GLN A 63 7.03 -7.34 -11.63
N VAL A 64 6.29 -8.01 -12.50
CA VAL A 64 6.59 -8.09 -13.92
C VAL A 64 5.38 -7.58 -14.68
N LYS A 65 5.60 -6.65 -15.60
CA LYS A 65 4.62 -6.28 -16.63
C LYS A 65 5.11 -6.86 -17.94
N ILE A 66 4.31 -7.72 -18.55
CA ILE A 66 4.63 -8.40 -19.79
C ILE A 66 4.09 -7.55 -20.94
N ALA A 67 4.92 -7.33 -21.96
CA ALA A 67 4.48 -6.83 -23.25
C ALA A 67 4.26 -8.06 -24.16
N GLU A 68 3.02 -8.26 -24.60
CA GLU A 68 2.66 -9.43 -25.44
C GLU A 68 2.95 -9.20 -26.93
N ASN A 69 3.25 -7.97 -27.31
CA ASN A 69 3.60 -7.55 -28.66
C ASN A 69 4.42 -6.25 -28.60
N ASP A 70 4.95 -5.83 -29.75
CA ASP A 70 5.81 -4.66 -29.91
C ASP A 70 5.06 -3.31 -29.95
N ALA A 71 3.72 -3.32 -29.80
CA ALA A 71 2.87 -2.15 -29.98
C ALA A 71 2.78 -1.27 -28.71
#